data_AF-A0A2P5N0I6-F1
#
_entry.id   AF-A0A2P5N0I6-F1
#
_cell.length_a   1.000
_cell.length_b   1.000
_cell.length_c   1.000
_cell.angle_alpha   90.00
_cell.angle_beta   90.00
_cell.angle_gamma   90.00
#
_symmetry.space_group_name_H-M   'P 1'
#
loop_
_entity.id
_entity.type
_entity.pdbx_description
1 polymer ?
#
loop_
_entity_poly.entity_id
_entity_poly.type
_entity_poly.pdbx_seq_one_letter_code
_entity_poly.pdbx_strand_id
1 'polypeptide(L)' 'MKQTLQPVFSLIKCFWQNCNGETAYQRYLLHWQQHHADGHRQPLSRKAFFAAETQRKWNGIKRCC' A
#
# COMPACT_ATOMS: atom_id res chain seq x y z
N MET A 1 28.32 -17.76 -17.40
CA MET A 1 26.93 -17.66 -17.87
C MET A 1 25.99 -17.34 -16.72
N LYS A 2 25.70 -16.06 -16.42
CA LYS A 2 24.43 -15.60 -15.84
C LYS A 2 24.21 -14.18 -16.34
N GLN A 3 23.24 -14.02 -17.25
CA GLN A 3 22.97 -12.79 -17.98
C GLN A 3 22.41 -11.73 -17.03
N THR A 4 22.99 -10.53 -17.08
CA THR A 4 22.51 -9.29 -16.45
C THR A 4 21.27 -8.76 -17.16
N LEU A 5 20.12 -9.42 -16.96
CA LEU A 5 18.79 -8.91 -17.33
C LEU A 5 18.15 -8.25 -16.12
N GLN A 6 18.57 -7.04 -15.74
CA GLN A 6 18.09 -6.38 -14.49
C GLN A 6 17.58 -4.91 -14.58
N PRO A 7 17.74 -4.11 -15.65
CA PRO A 7 17.25 -2.72 -15.59
C PRO A 7 15.77 -2.54 -15.99
N VAL A 8 15.31 -3.19 -17.05
CA VAL A 8 13.96 -2.95 -17.63
C VAL A 8 12.82 -3.56 -16.81
N PHE A 9 13.01 -4.76 -16.25
CA PHE A 9 12.01 -5.38 -15.38
C PHE A 9 11.70 -4.55 -14.13
N SER A 10 12.69 -3.78 -13.65
CA SER A 10 12.55 -2.92 -12.48
C SER A 10 11.60 -1.75 -12.74
N LEU A 11 11.71 -1.10 -13.90
CA LEU A 11 10.86 0.04 -14.27
C LEU A 11 9.39 -0.36 -14.45
N ILE A 12 9.14 -1.48 -15.14
CA ILE A 12 7.78 -2.00 -15.33
C ILE A 12 7.16 -2.38 -13.98
N LYS A 13 7.93 -3.03 -13.09
CA LYS A 13 7.46 -3.40 -11.75
C LYS A 13 7.14 -2.17 -10.89
N CYS A 14 8.01 -1.17 -10.89
CA CYS A 14 7.78 0.07 -10.15
C CYS A 14 6.54 0.82 -10.68
N PHE A 15 6.41 0.92 -12.00
CA PHE A 15 5.23 1.51 -12.63
C PHE A 15 3.95 0.75 -12.22
N TRP A 16 3.96 -0.57 -12.32
CA TRP A 16 2.83 -1.41 -11.93
C TRP A 16 2.44 -1.25 -10.45
N GLN A 17 3.42 -1.20 -9.54
CA GLN A 17 3.17 -1.02 -8.10
C GLN A 17 2.56 0.36 -7.77
N ASN A 18 2.99 1.39 -8.50
CA ASN A 18 2.40 2.73 -8.36
C ASN A 18 0.97 2.78 -8.92
N CYS A 19 0.70 2.11 -10.04
CA CYS A 19 -0.63 2.08 -10.65
C CYS A 19 -1.64 1.20 -9.89
N ASN A 20 -1.23 0.06 -9.33
CA ASN A 20 -2.16 -0.87 -8.67
C ASN A 20 -2.52 -0.46 -7.23
N GLY A 21 -1.81 0.53 -6.66
CA GLY A 21 -2.00 0.98 -5.28
C GLY A 21 -1.16 0.24 -4.25
N GLU A 22 -0.24 -0.65 -4.65
CA GLU A 22 0.71 -1.31 -3.74
C GLU A 22 1.53 -0.28 -2.95
N THR A 23 1.99 0.79 -3.62
CA THR A 23 2.65 1.92 -2.96
C THR A 23 1.78 2.56 -1.88
N ALA A 24 0.45 2.63 -2.06
CA ALA A 24 -0.46 3.19 -1.07
C ALA A 24 -0.59 2.29 0.17
N TYR A 25 -0.66 0.96 -0.01
CA TYR A 25 -0.68 0.02 1.11
C TYR A 25 0.63 0.04 1.90
N GLN A 26 1.78 0.14 1.24
CA GLN A 26 3.08 0.30 1.92
C GLN A 26 3.15 1.59 2.75
N ARG A 27 2.66 2.71 2.20
CA ARG A 27 2.57 3.98 2.94
C ARG A 27 1.64 3.88 4.15
N TYR A 28 0.52 3.17 4.01
CA TYR A 28 -0.38 2.88 5.13
C TYR A 28 0.32 2.09 6.23
N LEU A 29 1.06 1.03 5.89
CA LEU A 29 1.79 0.23 6.89
C LEU A 29 2.84 1.07 7.62
N LEU A 30 3.58 1.92 6.91
CA LEU A 30 4.56 2.81 7.53
C LEU A 30 3.90 3.81 8.49
N HIS A 31 2.81 4.47 8.06
CA HIS A 31 2.05 5.38 8.90
C HIS A 31 1.48 4.66 10.13
N TRP A 32 0.92 3.48 9.93
CA TRP A 32 0.39 2.65 11.00
C TRP A 32 1.49 2.28 12.01
N GLN A 33 2.66 1.88 11.52
CA GLN A 33 3.80 1.57 12.38
C GLN A 33 4.26 2.78 13.18
N GLN A 34 4.26 3.97 12.58
CA GLN A 34 4.73 5.20 13.23
C GLN A 34 3.75 5.77 14.26
N HIS A 35 2.44 5.58 14.08
CA HIS A 35 1.41 6.26 14.89
C HIS A 35 0.47 5.34 15.67
N HIS A 36 0.44 4.04 15.33
CA HIS A 36 -0.53 3.09 15.87
C HIS A 36 0.10 1.77 16.35
N ALA A 37 1.40 1.54 16.14
CA ALA A 37 2.09 0.33 16.59
C ALA A 37 2.07 0.14 18.10
N ASP A 38 2.02 1.23 18.87
CA ASP A 38 1.99 1.17 20.35
C ASP A 38 0.64 0.66 20.90
N GLY A 39 -0.37 0.50 20.04
CA GLY A 39 -1.65 -0.09 20.41
C GLY A 39 -1.70 -1.61 20.17
N HIS A 40 -2.55 -2.32 20.92
CA HIS A 40 -2.81 -3.76 20.70
C HIS A 40 -3.56 -4.09 19.40
N ARG A 41 -3.74 -3.14 18.47
CA ARG A 41 -4.39 -3.40 17.20
C ARG A 41 -3.37 -3.88 16.19
N GLN A 42 -3.82 -4.58 15.16
CA GLN A 42 -3.00 -4.94 14.01
C GLN A 42 -3.36 -4.04 12.83
N PRO A 43 -2.43 -3.81 11.89
CA PRO A 43 -2.77 -3.12 10.65
C PRO A 43 -3.80 -3.94 9.88
N LEU A 44 -4.61 -3.25 9.07
CA LEU A 44 -5.54 -3.88 8.15
C LEU A 44 -4.79 -4.79 7.18
N SER A 45 -5.39 -5.93 6.85
CA SER A 45 -4.91 -6.74 5.74
C SER A 45 -5.03 -5.96 4.43
N ARG A 46 -4.20 -6.30 3.44
CA ARG A 46 -4.21 -5.67 2.10
C ARG A 46 -5.62 -5.56 1.51
N LYS A 47 -6.39 -6.66 1.55
CA LYS A 47 -7.77 -6.68 1.03
C LYS A 47 -8.68 -5.74 1.82
N ALA A 48 -8.59 -5.75 3.14
CA ALA A 48 -9.40 -4.90 4.01
C ALA A 48 -9.06 -3.41 3.82
N PHE A 49 -7.77 -3.07 3.64
CA PHE A 49 -7.33 -1.71 3.33
C PHE A 49 -7.97 -1.18 2.05
N PHE A 50 -7.91 -1.93 0.95
CA PHE A 50 -8.51 -1.48 -0.32
C PHE A 50 -10.03 -1.42 -0.28
N ALA A 51 -10.69 -2.32 0.45
CA ALA A 51 -12.14 -2.24 0.66
C ALA A 51 -12.52 -0.97 1.44
N ALA A 52 -11.80 -0.67 2.51
CA ALA A 52 -12.00 0.54 3.32
C ALA A 52 -11.73 1.82 2.52
N GLU A 53 -10.65 1.86 1.73
CA GLU A 53 -10.34 3.00 0.86
C GLU A 53 -11.39 3.20 -0.24
N THR A 54 -11.88 2.11 -0.84
CA THR A 54 -12.99 2.17 -1.79
C THR A 54 -14.21 2.77 -1.10
N GLN A 55 -14.59 2.25 0.06
CA GLN A 55 -15.72 2.77 0.81
C GLN A 55 -15.53 4.25 1.16
N ARG A 56 -14.36 4.67 1.64
CA ARG A 56 -14.02 6.09 1.94
C ARG A 56 -14.19 7.01 0.73
N LYS A 57 -13.75 6.57 -0.45
CA LYS A 57 -13.91 7.34 -1.70
C LYS A 57 -15.38 7.56 -2.07
N TRP A 58 -16.23 6.56 -1.84
CA TRP A 58 -17.62 6.56 -2.28
C TRP A 58 -18.62 6.97 -1.18
N ASN A 59 -18.23 6.95 0.10
CA ASN A 59 -19.11 7.29 1.24
C ASN A 59 -18.97 8.75 1.71
N GLY A 60 -18.04 9.53 1.14
CA GLY A 60 -17.80 10.94 1.49
C GLY A 60 -17.07 11.18 2.82
N ILE A 61 -16.66 10.12 3.54
CA ILE A 61 -15.97 10.23 4.83
C ILE A 61 -14.45 10.28 4.62
N LYS A 62 -13.83 11.44 4.90
CA LYS A 62 -12.38 11.69 4.75
C LYS A 62 -11.59 11.59 6.05
N ARG A 63 -11.72 10.50 6.81
CA ARG A 63 -10.88 10.27 8.00
C ARG A 63 -9.68 9.42 7.61
N CYS A 64 -8.47 9.89 7.92
CA CYS A 64 -7.22 9.22 7.58
C CYS A 64 -6.91 8.00 8.47
N CYS A 65 -7.63 7.86 9.59
CA CYS A 65 -7.59 6.73 10.51
C CYS A 65 -8.98 6.12 10.62
#